data_AF-A0A191WK05-F1
#
_entry.id   AF-A0A191WK05-F1
#
_cell.length_a   1.000
_cell.length_b   1.000
_cell.length_c   1.000
_cell.angle_alpha   90.00
_cell.angle_beta   90.00
_cell.angle_gamma   90.00
#
_symmetry.space_group_name_H-M   'P 1'
#
loop_
_entity.id
_entity.type
_entity.pdbx_description
1 polymer ?
#
loop_
_entity_poly.entity_id
_entity_poly.type
_entity_poly.pdbx_seq_one_letter_code
_entity_poly.pdbx_strand_id
1 'polypeptide(L)'
;MPTGAPPRRNAAGRSSAARGIRADRNGAARNCADRSSAARGIRSLVAVVVVATGTLGLTACAADQGAFEKAVPAAVLAAGPNIADTYLSFSSGPAGRGFWLRLYLDDTGVEASAESIDAALEAAYLASPSEPTGITLDIAAAPKPDEVELTTGSIPIEDAADEAGLPWADNEIHLSSAALDERYGPWQETR
;
A
#
# COMPACT_ATOMS: atom_id res chain seq x y z
N MET A 1 -0.66 -49.69 37.42
CA MET A 1 -2.04 -49.36 37.81
C MET A 1 -2.62 -48.47 36.73
N PRO A 2 -3.64 -48.92 35.99
CA PRO A 2 -4.32 -48.11 34.98
C PRO A 2 -5.46 -47.33 35.64
N THR A 3 -5.65 -46.07 35.26
CA THR A 3 -6.87 -45.33 35.58
C THR A 3 -7.29 -44.59 34.33
N GLY A 4 -8.41 -45.02 33.76
CA GLY A 4 -8.89 -44.58 32.46
C GLY A 4 -10.05 -43.59 32.54
N ALA A 5 -10.20 -42.87 31.41
CA ALA A 5 -11.41 -42.37 30.75
C ALA A 5 -12.23 -41.26 31.46
N PRO A 6 -12.98 -40.38 30.73
CA PRO A 6 -13.52 -40.58 29.37
C PRO A 6 -13.40 -39.39 28.38
N PRO A 7 -13.75 -39.59 27.09
CA PRO A 7 -13.93 -38.53 26.10
C PRO A 7 -15.32 -37.90 26.17
N ARG A 8 -15.46 -36.62 25.82
CA ARG A 8 -16.76 -35.95 25.63
C ARG A 8 -16.97 -35.46 24.19
N ARG A 9 -18.21 -35.66 23.76
CA ARG A 9 -18.79 -35.57 22.41
C ARG A 9 -19.18 -34.14 22.00
N ASN A 10 -19.12 -33.93 20.68
CA ASN A 10 -20.07 -33.28 19.75
C ASN A 10 -20.84 -32.02 20.17
N ALA A 11 -20.77 -31.00 19.30
CA ALA A 11 -21.95 -30.24 18.88
C ALA A 11 -21.89 -29.98 17.37
N ALA A 12 -22.94 -30.43 16.68
CA ALA A 12 -23.25 -30.12 15.30
C ALA A 12 -24.24 -28.95 15.26
N GLY A 13 -24.08 -28.03 14.31
CA GLY A 13 -25.12 -27.12 13.82
C GLY A 13 -24.75 -26.77 12.37
N ARG A 14 -25.32 -27.42 11.35
CA ARG A 14 -26.64 -27.19 10.72
C ARG A 14 -26.91 -25.75 10.28
N SER A 15 -26.78 -25.57 8.97
CA SER A 15 -27.74 -24.95 8.04
C SER A 15 -28.05 -23.45 8.19
N SER A 16 -27.74 -22.69 7.15
CA SER A 16 -28.82 -22.12 6.32
C SER A 16 -28.35 -21.80 4.91
N ALA A 17 -29.12 -22.28 3.94
CA ALA A 17 -29.04 -21.93 2.53
C ALA A 17 -30.09 -20.85 2.25
N ALA A 18 -29.68 -19.75 1.63
CA ALA A 18 -30.52 -18.81 0.88
C ALA A 18 -29.64 -18.33 -0.29
N ARG A 19 -29.85 -18.70 -1.56
CA ARG A 19 -31.04 -18.65 -2.44
C ARG A 19 -31.46 -17.20 -2.75
N GLY A 20 -31.13 -16.78 -3.98
CA GLY A 20 -31.65 -15.59 -4.68
C GLY A 20 -30.67 -14.41 -4.68
N ILE A 21 -30.48 -13.61 -5.73
CA ILE A 21 -31.28 -13.37 -6.94
C ILE A 21 -30.32 -12.81 -8.01
N ARG A 22 -30.45 -13.29 -9.26
CA ARG A 22 -29.95 -12.63 -10.47
C ARG A 22 -30.63 -11.27 -10.63
N ALA A 23 -29.85 -10.21 -10.73
CA ALA A 23 -30.28 -8.99 -11.40
C ALA A 23 -29.28 -8.68 -12.52
N ASP A 24 -29.69 -9.06 -13.72
CA ASP A 24 -29.22 -8.51 -14.99
C ASP A 24 -29.63 -7.04 -15.05
N ARG A 25 -28.69 -6.13 -15.32
CA ARG A 25 -29.02 -4.85 -15.97
C ARG A 25 -27.80 -4.18 -16.60
N ASN A 26 -27.74 -4.35 -17.92
CA ASN A 26 -27.27 -3.37 -18.89
C ASN A 26 -27.60 -1.91 -18.50
N GLY A 27 -26.67 -0.99 -18.79
CA GLY A 27 -26.88 0.45 -18.74
C GLY A 27 -25.54 1.19 -18.76
N ALA A 28 -24.82 1.17 -19.88
CA ALA A 28 -24.91 2.20 -20.92
C ALA A 28 -24.50 3.60 -20.42
N ALA A 29 -23.38 4.05 -20.99
CA ALA A 29 -22.93 5.43 -21.05
C ALA A 29 -24.07 6.44 -21.24
N ARG A 30 -23.89 7.62 -20.64
CA ARG A 30 -24.26 8.97 -21.11
C ARG A 30 -24.43 9.85 -19.88
N ASN A 31 -23.60 10.88 -19.75
CA ASN A 31 -24.01 12.23 -19.35
C ASN A 31 -22.77 13.10 -19.15
N CYS A 32 -22.45 13.92 -20.14
CA CYS A 32 -21.92 15.27 -19.96
C CYS A 32 -21.93 15.96 -21.34
N ALA A 33 -23.13 16.29 -21.82
CA ALA A 33 -23.33 17.32 -22.81
C ALA A 33 -24.70 17.92 -22.56
N ASP A 34 -24.76 19.08 -21.91
CA ASP A 34 -25.59 20.21 -22.35
C ASP A 34 -25.31 21.44 -21.48
N ARG A 35 -24.68 22.46 -22.06
CA ARG A 35 -25.07 23.85 -21.82
C ARG A 35 -24.77 24.66 -23.07
N SER A 36 -25.77 24.62 -23.94
CA SER A 36 -26.00 25.58 -25.00
C SER A 36 -25.86 27.03 -24.50
N SER A 37 -24.99 27.82 -25.13
CA SER A 37 -25.18 29.27 -25.20
C SER A 37 -24.93 29.71 -26.65
N ALA A 38 -26.03 30.03 -27.31
CA ALA A 38 -26.09 30.49 -28.68
C ALA A 38 -25.71 31.97 -28.76
N ALA A 39 -24.74 32.31 -29.61
CA ALA A 39 -24.58 33.66 -30.14
C ALA A 39 -24.44 33.58 -31.66
N ARG A 40 -25.32 34.32 -32.33
CA ARG A 40 -25.53 34.37 -33.78
C ARG A 40 -24.36 35.06 -34.48
N GLY A 41 -23.92 34.43 -35.57
CA GLY A 41 -23.63 35.07 -36.86
C GLY A 41 -22.41 35.98 -36.96
N ILE A 42 -21.47 35.62 -37.82
CA ILE A 42 -21.00 36.43 -38.97
C ILE A 42 -20.26 35.48 -39.93
N ARG A 43 -20.59 35.58 -41.22
CA ARG A 43 -19.96 34.89 -42.34
C ARG A 43 -18.52 35.38 -42.51
N SER A 44 -17.54 34.46 -42.53
CA SER A 44 -16.25 34.67 -43.21
C SER A 44 -15.59 33.34 -43.51
N LEU A 45 -15.42 33.06 -44.81
CA LEU A 45 -14.56 32.02 -45.35
C LEU A 45 -13.10 32.41 -45.09
N VAL A 46 -12.41 31.66 -44.24
CA VAL A 46 -10.94 31.68 -44.13
C VAL A 46 -10.46 30.24 -43.99
N ALA A 47 -9.83 29.75 -45.06
CA ALA A 47 -9.06 28.52 -45.06
C ALA A 47 -7.72 28.77 -44.37
N VAL A 48 -7.46 28.18 -43.20
CA VAL A 48 -6.14 28.17 -42.56
C VAL A 48 -5.91 26.83 -41.85
N VAL A 49 -5.01 26.05 -42.46
CA VAL A 49 -3.95 25.21 -41.89
C VAL A 49 -4.34 24.05 -40.94
N VAL A 50 -4.14 22.84 -41.47
CA VAL A 50 -3.84 21.62 -40.70
C VAL A 50 -2.45 21.76 -40.05
N VAL A 51 -2.40 21.82 -38.72
CA VAL A 51 -1.23 21.48 -37.88
C VAL A 51 -1.74 20.42 -36.89
N ALA A 52 -1.51 19.14 -37.15
CA ALA A 52 -0.37 18.37 -36.65
C ALA A 52 -0.17 18.45 -35.12
N THR A 53 -0.36 17.30 -34.47
CA THR A 53 0.33 16.84 -33.25
C THR A 53 0.25 17.71 -31.99
N GLY A 54 -0.54 17.25 -31.03
CA GLY A 54 -0.40 17.63 -29.63
C GLY A 54 -1.10 16.57 -28.78
N THR A 55 -0.37 15.51 -28.47
CA THR A 55 -0.73 14.49 -27.47
C THR A 55 -1.44 15.13 -26.29
N LEU A 56 -2.74 14.85 -26.16
CA LEU A 56 -3.46 15.06 -24.90
C LEU A 56 -2.69 14.28 -23.86
N GLY A 57 -1.90 15.01 -23.08
CA GLY A 57 -1.14 14.49 -21.95
C GLY A 57 -2.12 13.93 -20.94
N LEU A 58 -2.36 12.63 -21.05
CA LEU A 58 -2.73 11.80 -19.91
C LEU A 58 -1.50 11.74 -19.00
N THR A 59 -1.11 12.87 -18.41
CA THR A 59 -0.25 12.85 -17.23
C THR A 59 -1.15 12.34 -16.12
N ALA A 60 -1.26 11.01 -16.04
CA ALA A 60 -1.71 10.35 -14.84
C ALA A 60 -0.93 10.97 -13.67
N CYS A 61 -1.64 11.49 -12.67
CA CYS A 61 -1.07 12.02 -11.45
C CYS A 61 -0.38 10.89 -10.67
N ALA A 62 0.78 10.45 -11.14
CA ALA A 62 1.72 9.76 -10.27
C ALA A 62 2.16 10.81 -9.24
N ALA A 63 1.88 10.57 -7.96
CA ALA A 63 2.37 11.44 -6.91
C ALA A 63 3.91 11.53 -7.02
N ASP A 64 4.43 12.75 -6.86
CA ASP A 64 5.84 13.04 -6.98
C ASP A 64 6.63 12.31 -5.89
N GLN A 65 7.84 11.86 -6.23
CA GLN A 65 8.74 11.18 -5.29
C GLN A 65 8.95 11.98 -4.01
N GLY A 66 9.14 13.29 -4.14
CA GLY A 66 9.39 14.17 -3.01
C GLY A 66 8.19 14.24 -2.04
N ALA A 67 6.97 13.96 -2.50
CA ALA A 67 5.81 13.86 -1.61
C ALA A 67 5.93 12.64 -0.67
N PHE A 68 6.37 11.49 -1.19
CA PHE A 68 6.57 10.29 -0.39
C PHE A 68 7.74 10.47 0.60
N GLU A 69 8.88 10.98 0.13
CA GLU A 69 10.07 11.23 0.95
C GLU A 69 9.79 12.18 2.13
N LYS A 70 8.82 13.09 1.95
CA LYS A 70 8.40 13.99 3.02
C LYS A 70 7.38 13.37 3.98
N ALA A 71 6.42 12.60 3.47
CA ALA A 71 5.29 12.11 4.26
C ALA A 71 5.59 10.79 4.99
N VAL A 72 6.14 9.80 4.30
CA VAL A 72 6.28 8.43 4.82
C VAL A 72 7.29 8.34 5.95
N PRO A 73 8.55 8.85 5.84
CA PRO A 73 9.52 8.72 6.91
C PRO A 73 9.04 9.38 8.21
N ALA A 74 8.42 10.56 8.12
CA ALA A 74 7.91 11.27 9.29
C ALA A 74 6.79 10.50 10.01
N ALA A 75 5.89 9.85 9.26
CA ALA A 75 4.84 9.02 9.83
C ALA A 75 5.39 7.74 10.49
N VAL A 76 6.35 7.07 9.83
CA VAL A 76 7.01 5.86 10.35
C VAL A 76 7.73 6.15 11.67
N LEU A 77 8.48 7.26 11.77
CA LEU A 77 9.16 7.64 13.01
C LEU A 77 8.19 7.99 14.14
N ALA A 78 6.98 8.47 13.80
CA ALA A 78 5.94 8.73 14.77
C ALA A 78 5.15 7.48 15.20
N ALA A 79 5.32 6.36 14.49
CA ALA A 79 4.55 5.14 14.71
C ALA A 79 4.94 4.40 15.99
N GLY A 80 6.22 4.47 16.39
CA GLY A 80 6.68 3.79 17.60
C GLY A 80 8.00 4.35 18.15
N PRO A 81 8.16 4.41 19.48
CA PRO A 81 9.35 4.97 20.13
C PRO A 81 10.62 4.13 19.92
N ASN A 82 10.49 2.88 19.45
CA ASN A 82 11.60 1.99 19.16
C ASN A 82 12.23 2.24 17.77
N ILE A 83 11.57 3.02 16.90
CA ILE A 83 12.05 3.34 15.56
C ILE A 83 12.91 4.60 15.64
N ALA A 84 14.23 4.41 15.76
CA ALA A 84 15.18 5.50 15.92
C ALA A 84 15.38 6.31 14.62
N ASP A 85 15.38 5.62 13.48
CA ASP A 85 15.49 6.24 12.15
C ASP A 85 14.85 5.33 11.08
N THR A 86 14.67 5.85 9.87
CA THR A 86 14.24 5.08 8.72
C THR A 86 14.88 5.57 7.43
N TYR A 87 14.99 4.68 6.45
CA TYR A 87 15.41 4.99 5.10
C TYR A 87 14.36 4.52 4.10
N LEU A 88 14.11 5.35 3.08
CA LEU A 88 13.12 5.12 2.05
C LEU A 88 13.81 5.12 0.68
N SER A 89 13.56 4.07 -0.11
CA SER A 89 13.98 3.97 -1.50
C SER A 89 12.82 3.56 -2.39
N PHE A 90 12.83 3.95 -3.66
CA PHE A 90 11.69 3.74 -4.56
C PHE A 90 12.00 2.75 -5.66
N SER A 91 10.97 1.97 -6.01
CA SER A 91 10.88 1.32 -7.30
C SER A 91 9.75 1.99 -8.10
N SER A 92 10.08 2.52 -9.26
CA SER A 92 9.09 3.15 -10.16
C SER A 92 8.83 2.23 -11.34
N GLY A 93 7.56 1.96 -11.62
CA GLY A 93 7.14 1.15 -12.77
C GLY A 93 5.89 1.70 -13.46
N PRO A 94 5.50 1.12 -14.61
CA PRO A 94 4.30 1.54 -15.33
C PRO A 94 3.01 1.36 -14.51
N ALA A 95 3.02 0.43 -13.55
CA ALA A 95 1.89 0.13 -12.67
C ALA A 95 1.76 1.09 -11.48
N GLY A 96 2.74 1.97 -11.25
CA GLY A 96 2.76 2.88 -10.11
C GLY A 96 4.10 2.87 -9.37
N ARG A 97 4.06 3.20 -8.08
CA ARG A 97 5.23 3.35 -7.22
C ARG A 97 5.16 2.38 -6.05
N GLY A 98 6.16 1.53 -5.95
CA GLY A 98 6.47 0.78 -4.74
C GLY A 98 7.63 1.43 -4.01
N PHE A 99 7.86 1.04 -2.78
CA PHE A 99 9.03 1.49 -2.04
C PHE A 99 9.57 0.44 -1.09
N TRP A 100 10.87 0.55 -0.84
CA TRP A 100 11.59 -0.17 0.19
C TRP A 100 11.77 0.75 1.39
N LEU A 101 11.34 0.27 2.56
CA LEU A 101 11.53 0.90 3.86
C LEU A 101 12.55 0.09 4.69
N ARG A 102 13.62 0.73 5.17
CA ARG A 102 14.49 0.14 6.19
C ARG A 102 14.22 0.82 7.53
N LEU A 103 13.95 0.05 8.57
CA LEU A 103 13.83 0.56 9.94
C LEU A 103 15.15 0.41 10.68
N TYR A 104 15.54 1.44 11.42
CA TYR A 104 16.65 1.39 12.37
C TYR A 104 16.08 1.37 13.77
N LEU A 105 16.20 0.23 14.45
CA LEU A 105 15.57 -0.01 15.76
C LEU A 105 16.59 0.12 16.90
N ASP A 106 16.15 0.69 18.03
CA ASP A 106 16.94 0.77 19.26
C ASP A 106 16.97 -0.58 19.99
N ASP A 107 15.82 -1.26 20.08
CA ASP A 107 15.65 -2.62 20.58
C ASP A 107 15.29 -3.56 19.42
N THR A 108 16.16 -4.53 19.19
CA THR A 108 16.03 -5.55 18.14
C THR A 108 15.55 -6.90 18.69
N GLY A 109 14.97 -6.92 19.90
CA GLY A 109 14.25 -8.08 20.42
C GLY A 109 13.04 -8.42 19.53
N VAL A 110 12.65 -9.70 19.50
CA VAL A 110 11.60 -10.21 18.60
C VAL A 110 10.28 -9.46 18.76
N GLU A 111 9.77 -9.34 19.98
CA GLU A 111 8.51 -8.65 20.29
C GLU A 111 8.57 -7.16 19.93
N ALA A 112 9.61 -6.44 20.37
CA ALA A 112 9.80 -5.02 20.07
C ALA A 112 9.94 -4.75 18.57
N SER A 113 10.61 -5.65 17.85
CA SER A 113 10.77 -5.58 16.39
C SER A 113 9.44 -5.84 15.69
N ALA A 114 8.68 -6.87 16.11
CA ALA A 114 7.38 -7.20 15.54
C ALA A 114 6.38 -6.05 15.68
N GLU A 115 6.28 -5.45 16.88
CA GLU A 115 5.44 -4.27 17.13
C GLU A 115 5.83 -3.09 16.24
N SER A 116 7.15 -2.86 16.10
CA SER A 116 7.69 -1.74 15.31
C SER A 116 7.47 -1.95 13.81
N ILE A 117 7.59 -3.19 13.32
CA ILE A 117 7.33 -3.57 11.92
C ILE A 117 5.85 -3.32 11.58
N ASP A 118 4.92 -3.84 12.39
CA ASP A 118 3.49 -3.71 12.12
C ASP A 118 3.06 -2.22 12.13
N ALA A 119 3.47 -1.47 13.16
CA ALA A 119 3.18 -0.05 13.29
C ALA A 119 3.79 0.76 12.13
N ALA A 120 5.02 0.46 11.70
CA ALA A 120 5.67 1.15 10.60
C ALA A 120 4.98 0.86 9.25
N LEU A 121 4.55 -0.38 8.99
CA LEU A 121 3.85 -0.74 7.76
C LEU A 121 2.50 -0.04 7.66
N GLU A 122 1.71 -0.04 8.75
CA GLU A 122 0.44 0.69 8.80
C GLU A 122 0.67 2.19 8.56
N ALA A 123 1.60 2.81 9.30
CA ALA A 123 1.89 4.22 9.17
C ALA A 123 2.38 4.60 7.76
N ALA A 124 3.25 3.77 7.16
CA ALA A 124 3.75 3.99 5.81
C ALA A 124 2.62 3.89 4.76
N TYR A 125 1.74 2.91 4.88
CA TYR A 125 0.59 2.74 3.99
C TYR A 125 -0.38 3.92 4.08
N LEU A 126 -0.78 4.32 5.30
CA LEU A 126 -1.72 5.41 5.53
C LEU A 126 -1.15 6.79 5.14
N ALA A 127 0.15 7.00 5.35
CA ALA A 127 0.80 8.26 4.99
C ALA A 127 1.18 8.37 3.50
N SER A 128 1.13 7.27 2.74
CA SER A 128 1.53 7.23 1.34
C SER A 128 0.68 8.18 0.48
N PRO A 129 1.26 9.18 -0.21
CA PRO A 129 0.55 10.20 -1.00
C PRO A 129 -0.32 9.67 -2.16
N SER A 130 0.02 8.51 -2.70
CA SER A 130 -0.81 7.71 -3.62
C SER A 130 -0.78 6.25 -3.18
N GLU A 131 -1.72 5.44 -3.66
CA GLU A 131 -1.74 4.00 -3.40
C GLU A 131 -0.39 3.38 -3.81
N PRO A 132 0.34 2.73 -2.89
CA PRO A 132 1.61 2.08 -3.21
C PRO A 132 1.35 0.76 -3.94
N THR A 133 2.15 0.45 -4.96
CA THR A 133 2.05 -0.87 -5.64
C THR A 133 2.53 -2.02 -4.75
N GLY A 134 3.32 -1.70 -3.73
CA GLY A 134 3.79 -2.59 -2.69
C GLY A 134 4.81 -1.92 -1.78
N ILE A 135 5.02 -2.51 -0.61
CA ILE A 135 6.00 -2.09 0.38
C ILE A 135 6.92 -3.28 0.65
N THR A 136 8.22 -3.10 0.43
CA THR A 136 9.26 -4.00 0.93
C THR A 136 9.82 -3.41 2.22
N LEU A 137 9.99 -4.22 3.25
CA LEU A 137 10.51 -3.77 4.55
C LEU A 137 11.63 -4.70 5.03
N ASP A 138 12.72 -4.10 5.50
CA ASP A 138 13.71 -4.78 6.33
C ASP A 138 14.05 -3.96 7.58
N ILE A 139 14.83 -4.57 8.48
CA ILE A 139 15.22 -3.95 9.75
C ILE A 139 16.75 -4.01 9.92
N ALA A 140 17.29 -3.01 10.61
CA ALA A 140 18.67 -2.90 11.02
C ALA A 140 18.77 -2.32 12.43
N ALA A 141 19.91 -2.51 13.10
CA ALA A 141 20.16 -1.88 14.38
C ALA A 141 20.48 -0.39 14.21
N ALA A 142 19.97 0.46 15.10
CA ALA A 142 20.37 1.86 15.19
C ALA A 142 21.84 2.00 15.68
N PRO A 143 22.55 3.09 15.33
CA PRO A 143 22.10 4.24 14.53
C PRO A 143 22.16 3.99 13.01
N LYS A 144 21.41 4.79 12.25
CA LYS A 144 21.50 4.82 10.79
C LYS A 144 22.90 5.28 10.33
N PRO A 145 23.56 4.57 9.39
CA PRO A 145 24.82 5.02 8.81
C PRO A 145 24.61 6.23 7.88
N ASP A 146 25.66 7.03 7.68
CA ASP A 146 25.63 8.18 6.77
C ASP A 146 25.31 7.78 5.32
N GLU A 147 25.81 6.61 4.89
CA GLU A 147 25.52 6.00 3.60
C GLU A 147 24.76 4.68 3.80
N VAL A 148 23.56 4.58 3.22
CA VAL A 148 22.71 3.39 3.34
C VAL A 148 22.90 2.48 2.13
N GLU A 149 23.40 1.27 2.38
CA GLU A 149 23.48 0.21 1.40
C GLU A 149 22.36 -0.82 1.67
N LEU A 150 21.35 -0.88 0.80
CA LEU A 150 20.19 -1.76 1.00
C LEU A 150 20.53 -3.26 0.94
N THR A 151 21.62 -3.64 0.27
CA THR A 151 22.04 -5.04 0.16
C THR A 151 22.79 -5.57 1.39
N THR A 152 23.13 -4.70 2.34
CA THR A 152 24.00 -5.03 3.48
C THR A 152 23.45 -4.43 4.77
N GLY A 153 23.71 -5.07 5.91
CA GLY A 153 23.43 -4.50 7.24
C GLY A 153 22.02 -4.72 7.77
N SER A 154 21.16 -5.46 7.07
CA SER A 154 19.92 -5.97 7.64
C SER A 154 20.20 -7.05 8.69
N ILE A 155 19.39 -7.08 9.74
CA ILE A 155 19.41 -8.14 10.75
C ILE A 155 18.31 -9.17 10.43
N PRO A 156 18.43 -10.43 10.90
CA PRO A 156 17.41 -11.45 10.70
C PRO A 156 16.01 -10.98 11.14
N ILE A 157 15.04 -10.99 10.22
CA ILE A 157 13.66 -10.53 10.48
C ILE A 157 12.69 -11.69 10.73
N GLU A 158 13.11 -12.93 10.47
CA GLU A 158 12.27 -14.14 10.43
C GLU A 158 11.37 -14.28 11.67
N ASP A 159 11.96 -14.31 12.87
CA ASP A 159 11.22 -14.45 14.13
C ASP A 159 10.26 -13.27 14.38
N ALA A 160 10.66 -12.05 14.03
CA ALA A 160 9.84 -10.85 14.21
C ALA A 160 8.68 -10.78 13.20
N ALA A 161 8.91 -11.23 11.97
CA ALA A 161 7.90 -11.34 10.93
C ALA A 161 6.87 -12.42 11.27
N ASP A 162 7.33 -13.58 11.76
CA ASP A 162 6.47 -14.66 12.24
C ASP A 162 5.61 -14.20 13.42
N GLU A 163 6.19 -13.50 14.40
CA GLU A 163 5.46 -12.91 15.54
C GLU A 163 4.42 -11.87 15.08
N ALA A 164 4.74 -11.02 14.10
CA ALA A 164 3.81 -10.06 13.52
C ALA A 164 2.77 -10.70 12.56
N GLY A 165 2.87 -12.00 12.28
CA GLY A 165 2.02 -12.69 11.31
C GLY A 165 2.15 -12.12 9.90
N LEU A 166 3.38 -11.85 9.46
CA LEU A 166 3.72 -11.25 8.18
C LEU A 166 4.51 -12.22 7.29
N PRO A 167 4.23 -12.27 5.98
CA PRO A 167 5.01 -13.08 5.06
C PRO A 167 6.41 -12.46 4.88
N TRP A 168 7.43 -13.31 4.85
CA TRP A 168 8.82 -12.91 4.65
C TRP A 168 9.55 -13.86 3.69
N ALA A 169 10.57 -13.32 3.02
CA ALA A 169 11.52 -14.05 2.18
C ALA A 169 12.82 -13.25 2.09
N ASP A 170 13.96 -13.91 1.90
CA ASP A 170 15.26 -13.23 1.67
C ASP A 170 15.61 -12.12 2.69
N ASN A 171 15.20 -12.33 3.95
CA ASN A 171 15.36 -11.38 5.06
C ASN A 171 14.59 -10.05 4.92
N GLU A 172 13.49 -10.06 4.16
CA GLU A 172 12.59 -8.92 3.98
C GLU A 172 11.12 -9.33 4.02
N ILE A 173 10.26 -8.38 4.35
CA ILE A 173 8.81 -8.50 4.27
C ILE A 173 8.37 -7.80 2.98
N HIS A 174 7.62 -8.49 2.14
CA HIS A 174 7.06 -7.89 0.92
C HIS A 174 5.54 -7.98 0.92
N LEU A 175 4.89 -6.81 0.99
CA LEU A 175 3.44 -6.69 0.90
C LEU A 175 3.06 -6.00 -0.41
N SER A 176 2.33 -6.73 -1.28
CA SER A 176 1.68 -6.14 -2.46
C SER A 176 0.55 -5.18 -2.07
N SER A 177 0.12 -4.29 -2.98
CA SER A 177 -1.06 -3.42 -2.73
C SER A 177 -2.27 -4.22 -2.21
N ALA A 178 -2.59 -5.36 -2.83
CA ALA A 178 -3.72 -6.20 -2.41
C ALA A 178 -3.58 -6.73 -0.97
N ALA A 179 -2.35 -7.08 -0.55
CA ALA A 179 -2.09 -7.53 0.81
C ALA A 179 -2.17 -6.38 1.83
N LEU A 180 -1.76 -5.17 1.42
CA LEU A 180 -1.90 -3.96 2.24
C LEU A 180 -3.38 -3.60 2.42
N ASP A 181 -4.17 -3.62 1.35
CA ASP A 181 -5.61 -3.38 1.38
C ASP A 181 -6.36 -4.42 2.23
N GLU A 182 -5.97 -5.69 2.17
CA GLU A 182 -6.54 -6.75 3.00
C GLU A 182 -6.26 -6.53 4.49
N ARG A 183 -5.05 -6.06 4.82
CA ARG A 183 -4.61 -5.87 6.22
C ARG A 183 -5.11 -4.57 6.84
N TYR A 184 -5.04 -3.46 6.11
CA TYR A 184 -5.32 -2.11 6.64
C TYR A 184 -6.62 -1.49 6.09
N GLY A 185 -7.35 -2.22 5.24
CA GLY A 185 -8.53 -1.74 4.56
C GLY A 185 -8.22 -1.04 3.24
N PRO A 186 -9.21 -0.86 2.35
CA PRO A 186 -8.99 -0.27 1.03
C PRO A 186 -8.44 1.15 1.11
N TRP A 187 -7.43 1.46 0.29
CA TRP A 187 -6.75 2.75 0.34
C TRP A 187 -7.67 3.96 0.14
N GLN A 188 -8.72 3.80 -0.67
CA GLN A 188 -9.70 4.86 -0.94
C GLN A 188 -10.58 5.18 0.28
N GLU A 189 -10.70 4.25 1.24
CA GLU A 189 -11.53 4.41 2.43
C GLU A 189 -10.74 4.95 3.62
N THR A 190 -9.40 4.92 3.56
CA THR A 190 -8.50 5.38 4.62
C THR A 190 -8.07 6.85 4.47
N ARG A 191 -8.72 7.61 3.58
CA ARG A 191 -8.38 9.00 3.25
C ARG A 191 -9.52 10.00 3.39
#